data_AF-B3VIL3-F1
#
_entry.id   AF-B3VIL3-F1
#
_cell.length_a   1.000
_cell.length_b   1.000
_cell.length_c   1.000
_cell.angle_alpha   90.00
_cell.angle_beta   90.00
_cell.angle_gamma   90.00
#
_symmetry.space_group_name_H-M   'P 1'
#
loop_
_entity.id
_entity.type
_entity.pdbx_description
1 polymer ?
#
loop_
_entity_poly.entity_id
_entity_poly.type
_entity_poly.pdbx_seq_one_letter_code
_entity_poly.pdbx_strand_id
1 'polypeptide(L)'
;TSKVDETVERAKKEGDLPLYGFHDPESFVKSIQKPRVIIMLVKAGSPVDQTIKTLSAYLEKGDCIIDGGNEWYENTERREKAMAELGLLYLGMGVSGGEEGARNGPSMMPGGSFEAFKYIEDILLKVAAQVPDSGPCVTYIGKGGSGNFVKMVHNGIEYGDMQLIAEAYDVLKSVGKLSNDELHSVFAEWNKGE
;
A
#
# COMPACT_ATOMS: atom_id res chain seq x y z
N THR A 1 1.06 12.97 -19.55
CA THR A 1 0.85 14.43 -19.46
C THR A 1 -0.46 14.75 -18.76
N SER A 2 -1.64 14.36 -19.27
CA SER A 2 -2.93 14.76 -18.65
C SER A 2 -3.10 14.38 -17.17
N LYS A 3 -2.72 13.15 -16.77
CA LYS A 3 -2.90 12.70 -15.37
C LYS A 3 -2.12 13.52 -14.32
N VAL A 4 -0.96 14.05 -14.69
CA VAL A 4 -0.16 14.89 -13.79
C VAL A 4 -0.90 16.19 -13.55
N ASP A 5 -1.33 16.84 -14.63
CA ASP A 5 -2.06 18.11 -14.58
C ASP A 5 -3.40 17.94 -13.85
N GLU A 6 -4.15 16.88 -14.15
CA GLU A 6 -5.40 16.54 -13.47
C GLU A 6 -5.22 16.35 -11.97
N THR A 7 -4.12 15.72 -11.54
CA THR A 7 -3.83 15.49 -10.11
C THR A 7 -3.49 16.79 -9.41
N VAL A 8 -2.68 17.66 -10.03
CA VAL A 8 -2.35 18.99 -9.51
C VAL A 8 -3.59 19.86 -9.40
N GLU A 9 -4.45 19.87 -10.42
CA GLU A 9 -5.70 20.63 -10.39
C GLU A 9 -6.69 20.09 -9.34
N ARG A 10 -6.74 18.77 -9.14
CA ARG A 10 -7.52 18.19 -8.04
C ARG A 10 -6.99 18.64 -6.68
N ALA A 11 -5.67 18.59 -6.47
CA ALA A 11 -5.03 19.02 -5.22
C ALA A 11 -5.33 20.49 -4.88
N LYS A 12 -5.37 21.36 -5.89
CA LYS A 12 -5.80 22.76 -5.74
C LYS A 12 -7.26 22.87 -5.28
N LYS A 13 -8.15 22.11 -5.90
CA LYS A 13 -9.59 22.08 -5.56
C LYS A 13 -9.86 21.51 -4.17
N GLU A 14 -9.03 20.59 -3.69
CA GLU A 14 -9.13 19.94 -2.37
C GLU A 14 -8.50 20.76 -1.23
N GLY A 15 -8.32 22.07 -1.42
CA GLY A 15 -7.83 22.98 -0.38
C GLY A 15 -6.39 23.42 -0.58
N ASP A 16 -5.97 23.62 -1.83
CA ASP A 16 -4.63 24.09 -2.19
C ASP A 16 -3.49 23.28 -1.56
N LEU A 17 -3.62 21.95 -1.65
CA LEU A 17 -2.64 21.03 -1.09
C LEU A 17 -1.27 21.27 -1.73
N PRO A 18 -0.16 21.20 -0.96
CA PRO A 18 1.20 21.46 -1.45
C PRO A 18 1.72 20.29 -2.32
N LEU A 19 1.10 20.10 -3.48
CA LEU A 19 1.39 19.03 -4.44
C LEU A 19 2.00 19.61 -5.71
N TYR A 20 3.14 19.04 -6.11
CA TYR A 20 3.89 19.47 -7.29
C TYR A 20 3.93 18.34 -8.33
N GLY A 21 3.58 18.65 -9.57
CA GLY A 21 3.61 17.71 -10.69
C GLY A 21 4.88 17.83 -11.51
N PHE A 22 5.39 16.69 -12.00
CA PHE A 22 6.58 16.60 -12.84
C PHE A 22 6.28 15.74 -14.07
N HIS A 23 6.82 16.11 -15.23
CA HIS A 23 6.55 15.44 -16.50
C HIS A 23 7.70 14.57 -17.00
N ASP A 24 8.84 14.60 -16.31
CA ASP A 24 9.98 13.74 -16.57
C ASP A 24 10.57 13.19 -15.27
N PRO A 25 11.19 11.99 -15.30
CA PRO A 25 11.73 11.36 -14.11
C PRO A 25 12.89 12.12 -13.46
N GLU A 26 13.71 12.81 -14.26
CA GLU A 26 14.89 13.52 -13.75
C GLU A 26 14.50 14.70 -12.86
N SER A 27 13.57 15.53 -13.33
CA SER A 27 13.06 16.67 -12.58
C SER A 27 12.34 16.23 -11.30
N PHE A 28 11.56 15.15 -11.38
CA PHE A 28 10.92 14.53 -10.20
C PHE A 28 11.93 14.05 -9.16
N VAL A 29 12.95 13.29 -9.57
CA VAL A 29 13.96 12.79 -8.63
C VAL A 29 14.78 13.94 -8.03
N LYS A 30 15.10 14.96 -8.83
CA LYS A 30 15.87 16.13 -8.37
C LYS A 30 15.08 17.06 -7.44
N SER A 31 13.75 17.01 -7.44
CA SER A 31 12.93 17.84 -6.54
C SER A 31 12.83 17.31 -5.10
N ILE A 32 13.24 16.05 -4.87
CA ILE A 32 13.10 15.39 -3.58
C ILE A 32 14.35 15.64 -2.72
N GLN A 33 14.15 15.95 -1.44
CA GLN A 33 15.25 16.10 -0.48
C GLN A 33 16.04 14.80 -0.30
N LYS A 34 17.33 14.91 0.00
CA LYS A 34 18.19 13.76 0.29
C LYS A 34 18.07 13.35 1.78
N PRO A 35 18.15 12.06 2.13
CA PRO A 35 18.10 10.91 1.22
C PRO A 35 16.72 10.82 0.55
N ARG A 36 16.70 10.58 -0.76
CA ARG A 36 15.45 10.56 -1.53
C ARG A 36 14.69 9.30 -1.22
N VAL A 37 13.38 9.41 -1.01
CA VAL A 37 12.50 8.26 -0.83
C VAL A 37 11.34 8.38 -1.82
N ILE A 38 11.21 7.39 -2.70
CA ILE A 38 10.19 7.37 -3.75
C ILE A 38 9.26 6.20 -3.53
N ILE A 39 7.97 6.47 -3.32
CA ILE A 39 6.92 5.46 -3.27
C ILE A 39 6.34 5.25 -4.67
N MET A 40 6.32 4.00 -5.12
CA MET A 40 5.76 3.56 -6.38
C MET A 40 4.41 2.88 -6.16
N LEU A 41 3.39 3.32 -6.90
CA LEU A 41 2.06 2.71 -6.96
C LEU A 41 1.71 2.44 -8.43
N VAL A 42 2.42 1.49 -9.03
CA VAL A 42 2.22 1.09 -10.42
C VAL A 42 1.72 -0.35 -10.51
N LYS A 43 1.24 -0.73 -11.69
CA LYS A 43 0.79 -2.11 -11.94
C LYS A 43 1.95 -3.08 -11.70
N ALA A 44 1.69 -4.15 -10.95
CA ALA A 44 2.67 -5.18 -10.61
C ALA A 44 3.29 -5.85 -11.86
N GLY A 45 4.48 -6.42 -11.69
CA GLY A 45 5.26 -7.05 -12.76
C GLY A 45 6.16 -6.08 -13.53
N SER A 46 6.31 -6.27 -14.84
CA SER A 46 7.28 -5.53 -15.67
C SER A 46 7.24 -4.00 -15.54
N PRO A 47 6.08 -3.33 -15.38
CA PRO A 47 6.05 -1.87 -15.18
C PRO A 47 6.83 -1.40 -13.94
N VAL A 48 6.87 -2.20 -12.86
CA VAL A 48 7.66 -1.89 -11.67
C VAL A 48 9.15 -1.90 -12.01
N ASP A 49 9.63 -2.96 -12.67
CA ASP A 49 11.05 -3.09 -13.01
C ASP A 49 11.51 -2.00 -14.00
N GLN A 50 10.66 -1.61 -14.95
CA GLN A 50 10.92 -0.48 -15.85
C GLN A 50 11.01 0.85 -15.08
N THR A 51 10.09 1.08 -14.16
CA THR A 51 10.07 2.31 -13.35
C THR A 51 11.29 2.39 -12.45
N ILE A 52 11.68 1.29 -11.80
CA ILE A 52 12.90 1.19 -10.99
C ILE A 52 14.11 1.57 -11.83
N LYS A 53 14.27 0.99 -13.02
CA LYS A 53 15.40 1.28 -13.93
C LYS A 53 15.45 2.74 -14.33
N THR A 54 14.29 3.34 -14.62
CA THR A 54 14.20 4.75 -15.02
C THR A 54 14.58 5.68 -13.86
N LEU A 55 14.08 5.42 -12.65
CA LEU A 55 14.35 6.26 -11.49
C LEU A 55 15.80 6.11 -10.99
N SER A 56 16.31 4.88 -10.94
CA SER A 56 17.65 4.59 -10.40
C SER A 56 18.78 5.25 -11.19
N ALA A 57 18.56 5.64 -12.45
CA ALA A 57 19.51 6.42 -13.25
C ALA A 57 19.81 7.81 -12.65
N TYR A 58 18.92 8.33 -11.79
CA TYR A 58 19.03 9.67 -11.19
C TYR A 58 19.18 9.64 -9.65
N LEU A 59 19.17 8.44 -9.05
CA LEU A 59 19.36 8.24 -7.62
C LEU A 59 20.84 8.11 -7.28
N GLU A 60 21.18 8.39 -6.03
CA GLU A 60 22.53 8.19 -5.50
C GLU A 60 22.54 7.24 -4.30
N LYS A 61 23.73 6.83 -3.87
CA LYS A 61 23.87 5.87 -2.76
C LYS A 61 23.16 6.37 -1.50
N GLY A 62 22.37 5.50 -0.88
CA GLY A 62 21.53 5.80 0.28
C GLY A 62 20.11 6.24 -0.06
N ASP A 63 19.80 6.57 -1.31
CA ASP A 63 18.42 6.83 -1.73
C ASP A 63 17.60 5.52 -1.72
N CYS A 64 16.27 5.66 -1.62
CA CYS A 64 15.34 4.56 -1.40
C CYS A 64 14.20 4.54 -2.44
N ILE A 65 13.89 3.33 -2.92
CA ILE A 65 12.65 3.05 -3.65
C ILE A 65 11.75 2.15 -2.80
N ILE A 66 10.47 2.52 -2.73
CA ILE A 66 9.43 1.78 -2.01
C ILE A 66 8.38 1.32 -3.01
N ASP A 67 8.10 0.03 -3.06
CA ASP A 67 7.02 -0.54 -3.87
C ASP A 67 5.78 -0.75 -3.01
N GLY A 68 4.76 0.07 -3.22
CA GLY A 68 3.47 0.00 -2.54
C GLY A 68 2.45 -0.95 -3.19
N GLY A 69 2.85 -1.67 -4.23
CA GLY A 69 1.98 -2.55 -5.00
C GLY A 69 1.71 -3.90 -4.34
N ASN A 70 0.66 -4.59 -4.83
CA ASN A 70 0.45 -6.01 -4.56
C ASN A 70 1.40 -6.84 -5.42
N GLU A 71 2.57 -7.16 -4.86
CA GLU A 71 3.64 -7.88 -5.56
C GLU A 71 3.90 -9.25 -4.91
N TRP A 72 4.37 -10.20 -5.71
CA TRP A 72 4.87 -11.48 -5.22
C TRP A 72 6.17 -11.26 -4.43
N TYR A 73 6.24 -11.73 -3.19
CA TYR A 73 7.33 -11.37 -2.27
C TYR A 73 8.74 -11.73 -2.78
N GLU A 74 8.90 -12.79 -3.58
CA GLU A 74 10.21 -13.13 -4.15
C GLU A 74 10.69 -12.11 -5.19
N ASN A 75 9.76 -11.42 -5.87
CA ASN A 75 10.12 -10.30 -6.75
C ASN A 75 10.68 -9.14 -5.92
N THR A 76 10.10 -8.87 -4.74
CA THR A 76 10.63 -7.89 -3.79
C THR A 76 12.04 -8.27 -3.33
N GLU A 77 12.28 -9.53 -2.98
CA GLU A 77 13.63 -10.00 -2.59
C GLU A 77 14.65 -9.87 -3.73
N ARG A 78 14.25 -10.19 -4.96
CA ARG A 78 15.10 -10.02 -6.15
C ARG A 78 15.43 -8.54 -6.39
N ARG A 79 14.44 -7.66 -6.27
CA ARG A 79 14.61 -6.21 -6.47
C ARG A 79 15.46 -5.58 -5.38
N GLU A 80 15.28 -5.99 -4.13
CA GLU A 80 16.12 -5.53 -3.02
C GLU A 80 17.59 -5.84 -3.27
N LYS A 81 17.92 -7.06 -3.69
CA LYS A 81 19.30 -7.45 -4.05
C LYS A 81 19.85 -6.59 -5.19
N ALA A 82 19.08 -6.40 -6.26
CA ALA A 82 19.50 -5.59 -7.40
C ALA A 82 19.70 -4.11 -7.03
N MET A 83 18.90 -3.56 -6.12
CA MET A 83 19.07 -2.18 -5.63
C MET A 83 20.28 -2.04 -4.71
N ALA A 84 20.53 -3.04 -3.86
CA ALA A 84 21.71 -3.06 -3.00
C ALA A 84 23.02 -3.04 -3.80
N GLU A 85 23.08 -3.70 -4.97
CA GLU A 85 24.24 -3.64 -5.89
C GLU A 85 24.53 -2.22 -6.40
N LEU A 86 23.51 -1.36 -6.47
CA LEU A 86 23.62 0.06 -6.83
C LEU A 86 23.86 0.97 -5.62
N GLY A 87 23.90 0.41 -4.40
CA GLY A 87 23.95 1.17 -3.16
C GLY A 87 22.64 1.89 -2.81
N LEU A 88 21.52 1.44 -3.40
CA LEU A 88 20.18 1.95 -3.14
C LEU A 88 19.46 1.07 -2.12
N LEU A 89 18.60 1.69 -1.32
CA LEU A 89 17.70 0.99 -0.41
C LEU A 89 16.41 0.60 -1.13
N TYR A 90 15.81 -0.50 -0.70
CA TYR A 90 14.53 -0.97 -1.22
C TYR A 90 13.61 -1.43 -0.09
N LEU A 91 12.32 -1.14 -0.23
CA LEU A 91 11.28 -1.53 0.71
C LEU A 91 10.05 -2.00 -0.07
N GLY A 92 9.57 -3.22 0.20
CA GLY A 92 8.25 -3.65 -0.23
C GLY A 92 7.23 -3.31 0.84
N MET A 93 6.15 -2.61 0.49
CA MET A 93 5.14 -2.18 1.45
C MET A 93 3.74 -2.57 0.98
N GLY A 94 3.17 -3.58 1.62
CA GLY A 94 1.76 -3.90 1.39
C GLY A 94 0.86 -2.76 1.89
N VAL A 95 -0.15 -2.39 1.11
CA VAL A 95 -1.15 -1.37 1.49
C VAL A 95 -2.55 -1.97 1.37
N SER A 96 -3.38 -1.86 2.41
CA SER A 96 -4.78 -2.33 2.42
C SER A 96 -5.76 -1.25 2.91
N GLY A 97 -6.99 -1.28 2.39
CA GLY A 97 -8.05 -0.29 2.68
C GLY A 97 -8.79 0.25 1.44
N GLY A 98 -8.41 -0.15 0.23
CA GLY A 98 -9.03 0.37 -1.00
C GLY A 98 -8.78 1.86 -1.21
N GLU A 99 -9.56 2.48 -2.10
CA GLU A 99 -9.43 3.92 -2.43
C GLU A 99 -9.76 4.82 -1.22
N GLU A 100 -10.81 4.47 -0.48
CA GLU A 100 -11.25 5.23 0.70
C GLU A 100 -10.24 5.11 1.85
N GLY A 101 -9.76 3.90 2.15
CA GLY A 101 -8.71 3.69 3.14
C GLY A 101 -7.41 4.40 2.74
N ALA A 102 -7.01 4.37 1.47
CA ALA A 102 -5.83 5.12 1.01
C ALA A 102 -5.96 6.63 1.26
N ARG A 103 -7.18 7.19 1.24
CA ARG A 103 -7.41 8.63 1.50
C ARG A 103 -7.45 8.99 2.98
N ASN A 104 -8.03 8.10 3.80
CA ASN A 104 -8.42 8.39 5.19
C ASN A 104 -7.56 7.68 6.25
N GLY A 105 -6.77 6.70 5.83
CA GLY A 105 -5.92 5.88 6.70
C GLY A 105 -5.93 4.43 6.27
N PRO A 106 -4.90 3.94 5.55
CA PRO A 106 -4.79 2.53 5.20
C PRO A 106 -4.04 1.75 6.30
N SER A 107 -4.07 0.42 6.21
CA SER A 107 -3.07 -0.41 6.85
C SER A 107 -1.85 -0.54 5.94
N MET A 108 -0.65 -0.39 6.50
CA MET A 108 0.61 -0.46 5.76
C MET A 108 1.57 -1.46 6.39
N MET A 109 2.23 -2.24 5.55
CA MET A 109 3.03 -3.40 5.95
C MET A 109 4.43 -3.32 5.33
N PRO A 110 5.29 -2.37 5.75
CA PRO A 110 6.63 -2.19 5.20
C PRO A 110 7.61 -3.32 5.62
N GLY A 111 8.33 -3.87 4.65
CA GLY A 111 9.43 -4.82 4.85
C GLY A 111 10.57 -4.63 3.85
N GLY A 112 11.80 -4.99 4.24
CA GLY A 112 13.03 -4.76 3.46
C GLY A 112 14.09 -4.05 4.29
N SER A 113 14.63 -2.94 3.78
CA SER A 113 15.60 -2.13 4.51
C SER A 113 14.97 -1.42 5.73
N PHE A 114 15.48 -1.72 6.93
CA PHE A 114 15.08 -1.00 8.15
C PHE A 114 15.46 0.48 8.12
N GLU A 115 16.59 0.81 7.48
CA GLU A 115 17.02 2.21 7.30
C GLU A 115 16.03 2.98 6.42
N ALA A 116 15.56 2.36 5.33
CA ALA A 116 14.52 2.95 4.47
C ALA A 116 13.22 3.20 5.24
N PHE A 117 12.79 2.25 6.07
CA PHE A 117 11.62 2.43 6.94
C PHE A 117 11.81 3.63 7.87
N LYS A 118 12.98 3.78 8.50
CA LYS A 118 13.26 4.91 9.40
C LYS A 118 13.21 6.28 8.71
N TYR A 119 13.54 6.37 7.42
CA TYR A 119 13.42 7.64 6.69
C TYR A 119 11.98 8.14 6.56
N ILE A 120 10.99 7.24 6.59
CA ILE A 120 9.57 7.58 6.39
C ILE A 120 8.65 7.18 7.54
N GLU A 121 9.20 6.68 8.65
CA GLU A 121 8.44 6.18 9.80
C GLU A 121 7.41 7.22 10.28
N ASP A 122 7.81 8.48 10.47
CA ASP A 122 6.90 9.55 10.90
C ASP A 122 5.77 9.81 9.91
N ILE A 123 6.04 9.73 8.60
CA ILE A 123 5.02 9.86 7.56
C ILE A 123 4.04 8.68 7.65
N LEU A 124 4.56 7.45 7.72
CA LEU A 124 3.73 6.25 7.77
C LEU A 124 2.83 6.22 9.02
N LEU A 125 3.38 6.58 10.19
CA LEU A 125 2.63 6.62 11.44
C LEU A 125 1.46 7.63 11.37
N LYS A 126 1.66 8.77 10.70
CA LYS A 126 0.64 9.82 10.55
C LYS A 126 -0.43 9.48 9.52
N VAL A 127 -0.07 8.81 8.42
CA VAL A 127 -1.02 8.51 7.34
C VAL A 127 -1.75 7.18 7.53
N ALA A 128 -1.27 6.28 8.39
CA ALA A 128 -1.96 5.02 8.69
C ALA A 128 -3.32 5.25 9.39
N ALA A 129 -4.22 4.29 9.25
CA ALA A 129 -5.41 4.21 10.10
C ALA A 129 -5.01 4.25 11.58
N GLN A 130 -5.77 4.97 12.41
CA GLN A 130 -5.55 5.05 13.85
C GLN A 130 -6.61 4.24 14.56
N VAL A 131 -6.19 3.23 15.34
CA VAL A 131 -7.09 2.42 16.16
C VAL A 131 -7.03 2.95 17.60
N PRO A 132 -8.18 3.31 18.20
CA PRO A 132 -8.23 3.69 19.62
C PRO A 132 -7.50 2.66 20.48
N ASP A 133 -6.67 3.14 21.41
CA ASP A 133 -5.88 2.35 22.36
C ASP A 133 -4.81 1.41 21.77
N SER A 134 -4.83 1.15 20.45
CA SER A 134 -3.86 0.28 19.75
C SER A 134 -2.87 1.03 18.87
N GLY A 135 -3.17 2.28 18.52
CA GLY A 135 -2.28 3.16 17.75
C GLY A 135 -2.37 2.97 16.23
N PRO A 136 -1.33 3.38 15.48
CA PRO A 136 -1.36 3.39 14.01
C PRO A 136 -1.24 1.98 13.42
N CYS A 137 -1.99 1.70 12.36
CA CYS A 137 -1.99 0.44 11.60
C CYS A 137 -0.78 0.29 10.67
N VAL A 138 0.42 0.50 11.20
CA VAL A 138 1.69 0.29 10.50
C VAL A 138 2.76 -0.17 11.47
N THR A 139 3.58 -1.12 11.02
CA THR A 139 4.78 -1.55 11.75
C THR A 139 5.82 -2.08 10.77
N TYR A 140 7.09 -2.00 11.14
CA TYR A 140 8.14 -2.66 10.36
C TYR A 140 8.00 -4.18 10.49
N ILE A 141 7.66 -4.84 9.38
CA ILE A 141 7.33 -6.25 9.35
C ILE A 141 8.59 -7.12 9.45
N GLY A 142 9.66 -6.75 8.75
CA GLY A 142 10.91 -7.52 8.71
C GLY A 142 11.74 -7.22 7.48
N LYS A 143 12.76 -8.05 7.25
CA LYS A 143 13.66 -7.96 6.09
C LYS A 143 13.03 -8.60 4.84
N GLY A 144 13.61 -8.35 3.66
CA GLY A 144 13.19 -9.05 2.45
C GLY A 144 11.79 -8.68 1.99
N GLY A 145 11.13 -9.64 1.35
CA GLY A 145 9.74 -9.51 0.90
C GLY A 145 8.68 -9.63 2.02
N SER A 146 9.06 -9.53 3.30
CA SER A 146 8.15 -9.82 4.42
C SER A 146 6.87 -8.98 4.41
N GLY A 147 6.97 -7.70 4.04
CA GLY A 147 5.84 -6.79 3.94
C GLY A 147 4.81 -7.24 2.89
N ASN A 148 5.28 -7.60 1.70
CA ASN A 148 4.43 -8.15 0.65
C ASN A 148 3.88 -9.54 1.03
N PHE A 149 4.66 -10.35 1.75
CA PHE A 149 4.20 -11.66 2.23
C PHE A 149 3.04 -11.53 3.23
N VAL A 150 3.15 -10.64 4.22
CA VAL A 150 2.04 -10.37 5.16
C VAL A 150 0.82 -9.87 4.41
N LYS A 151 0.98 -8.98 3.42
CA LYS A 151 -0.14 -8.51 2.60
C LYS A 151 -0.80 -9.63 1.79
N MET A 152 -0.01 -10.53 1.24
CA MET A 152 -0.50 -11.70 0.53
C MET A 152 -1.34 -12.61 1.45
N VAL A 153 -0.86 -12.87 2.66
CA VAL A 153 -1.62 -13.66 3.66
C VAL A 153 -2.89 -12.93 4.09
N HIS A 154 -2.83 -11.60 4.29
CA HIS A 154 -4.01 -10.79 4.56
C HIS A 154 -5.09 -10.95 3.47
N ASN A 155 -4.73 -10.91 2.18
CA ASN A 155 -5.69 -11.19 1.11
C ASN A 155 -6.16 -12.65 1.11
N GLY A 156 -5.31 -13.60 1.50
CA GLY A 156 -5.74 -15.00 1.67
C GLY A 156 -6.81 -15.16 2.76
N ILE A 157 -6.65 -14.47 3.89
CA ILE A 157 -7.63 -14.44 4.98
C ILE A 157 -8.93 -13.76 4.52
N GLU A 158 -8.82 -12.61 3.84
CA GLU A 158 -9.97 -11.88 3.27
C GLU A 158 -10.84 -12.78 2.38
N TYR A 159 -10.23 -13.61 1.53
CA TYR A 159 -10.96 -14.56 0.69
C TYR A 159 -11.69 -15.62 1.52
N GLY A 160 -11.07 -16.11 2.58
CA GLY A 160 -11.69 -17.04 3.52
C GLY A 160 -12.91 -16.43 4.21
N ASP A 161 -12.77 -15.22 4.75
CA ASP A 161 -13.85 -14.51 5.45
C ASP A 161 -15.03 -14.21 4.53
N MET A 162 -14.76 -13.72 3.31
CA MET A 162 -15.80 -13.48 2.30
C MET A 162 -16.55 -14.76 1.94
N GLN A 163 -15.83 -15.88 1.79
CA GLN A 163 -16.44 -17.17 1.47
C GLN A 163 -17.30 -17.68 2.63
N LEU A 164 -16.83 -17.57 3.88
CA LEU A 164 -17.60 -17.96 5.06
C LEU A 164 -18.90 -17.14 5.19
N ILE A 165 -18.83 -15.83 4.95
CA ILE A 165 -20.02 -14.95 4.95
C ILE A 165 -20.99 -15.37 3.82
N ALA A 166 -20.47 -15.67 2.63
CA ALA A 166 -21.28 -16.10 1.49
C ALA A 166 -21.98 -17.45 1.74
N GLU A 167 -21.31 -18.40 2.40
CA GLU A 167 -21.90 -19.68 2.79
C GLU A 167 -22.95 -19.53 3.88
N ALA A 168 -22.71 -18.67 4.88
CA ALA A 168 -23.72 -18.35 5.88
C ALA A 168 -24.98 -17.72 5.24
N TYR A 169 -24.78 -16.80 4.30
CA TYR A 169 -25.85 -16.24 3.47
C TYR A 169 -26.62 -17.35 2.72
N ASP A 170 -25.93 -18.24 2.01
CA ASP A 170 -26.58 -19.29 1.23
C ASP A 170 -27.36 -20.28 2.10
N VAL A 171 -26.81 -20.70 3.25
CA VAL A 171 -27.52 -21.58 4.18
C VAL A 171 -28.80 -20.92 4.70
N LEU A 172 -28.72 -19.66 5.15
CA LEU A 172 -29.89 -18.92 5.63
C LEU A 172 -30.94 -18.70 4.53
N LYS A 173 -30.49 -18.46 3.29
CA LYS A 173 -31.37 -18.25 2.13
C LYS A 173 -32.02 -19.55 1.65
N SER A 174 -31.21 -20.56 1.40
CA SER A 174 -31.58 -21.79 0.72
C SER A 174 -32.23 -22.80 1.67
N VAL A 175 -31.72 -22.93 2.90
CA VAL A 175 -32.28 -23.83 3.93
C VAL A 175 -33.25 -23.07 4.83
N GLY A 176 -32.82 -21.93 5.37
CA GLY A 176 -33.65 -21.11 6.28
C GLY A 176 -34.83 -20.41 5.61
N LYS A 177 -34.83 -20.30 4.28
CA LYS A 177 -35.87 -19.62 3.47
C LYS A 177 -36.05 -18.14 3.78
N LEU A 178 -35.01 -17.48 4.32
CA LEU A 178 -35.07 -16.05 4.62
C LEU A 178 -35.17 -15.19 3.34
N SER A 179 -35.98 -14.14 3.41
CA SER A 179 -35.96 -13.04 2.45
C SER A 179 -34.67 -12.21 2.58
N ASN A 180 -34.41 -11.31 1.62
CA ASN A 180 -33.22 -10.47 1.70
C ASN A 180 -33.30 -9.44 2.85
N ASP A 181 -34.51 -9.01 3.22
CA ASP A 181 -34.71 -8.09 4.35
C ASP A 181 -34.46 -8.78 5.70
N GLU A 182 -34.84 -10.05 5.82
CA GLU A 182 -34.53 -10.86 7.00
C GLU A 182 -33.03 -11.16 7.09
N LEU A 183 -32.36 -11.48 5.97
CA LEU A 183 -30.91 -11.64 5.93
C LEU A 183 -30.19 -10.37 6.34
N HIS A 184 -30.62 -9.20 5.83
CA HIS A 184 -30.09 -7.91 6.26
C HIS A 184 -30.20 -7.75 7.78
N SER A 185 -31.37 -8.07 8.35
CA SER A 185 -31.60 -7.97 9.79
C SER A 185 -30.68 -8.91 10.59
N VAL A 186 -30.45 -10.13 10.11
CA VAL A 186 -29.54 -11.10 10.75
C VAL A 186 -28.10 -10.60 10.73
N PHE A 187 -27.57 -10.21 9.56
CA PHE A 187 -26.20 -9.71 9.45
C PHE A 187 -26.01 -8.39 10.23
N ALA A 188 -27.03 -7.52 10.26
CA ALA A 188 -27.00 -6.30 11.06
C ALA A 188 -26.97 -6.59 12.57
N GLU A 189 -27.63 -7.66 13.02
CA GLU A 189 -27.56 -8.10 14.41
C GLU A 189 -26.22 -8.73 14.76
N TRP A 190 -25.68 -9.60 13.89
CA TRP A 190 -24.35 -10.19 14.09
C TRP A 190 -23.24 -9.14 14.16
N ASN A 191 -23.36 -8.05 13.40
CA ASN A 191 -22.40 -6.94 13.43
C ASN A 191 -22.46 -6.09 14.71
N LYS A 192 -23.38 -6.37 15.64
CA LYS A 192 -23.40 -5.78 16.99
C LYS A 192 -22.71 -6.66 18.03
N GLY A 193 -22.25 -7.85 17.63
CA GLY A 193 -21.40 -8.70 18.46
C GLY A 193 -20.02 -8.06 18.72
N GLU A 194 -19.15 -8.82 19.38
CA GLU A 194 -17.73 -8.46 19.55
C GLU A 194 -16.94 -8.56 18.25
#